data_AF-A0A950TUR9-F1
#
_entry.id   AF-A0A950TUR9-F1
#
_cell.length_a   1.000
_cell.length_b   1.000
_cell.length_c   1.000
_cell.angle_alpha   90.00
_cell.angle_beta   90.00
_cell.angle_gamma   90.00
#
_symmetry.space_group_name_H-M   'P 1'
#
loop_
_entity.id
_entity.type
_entity.pdbx_description
1 polymer ?
#
loop_
_entity_poly.entity_id
_entity_poly.type
_entity_poly.pdbx_seq_one_letter_code
_entity_poly.pdbx_strand_id
1 'polypeptide(L)'
;MRDARRAFARLPVVRMGRVPDAPALPVRDPWAGDPGRGARLLKGELEAGGAARGLRPGGWTDASGSAALCAAAHSFTWLRDLRALGTDAARLRARALVSEWITSPPSGSLAHRPDVAGARITAWLGHYDFYAATADDSFRQKLMSRLVSDARSLSVALPAEELDARALTALKGLIAAAVALPEHGGFLTRALRFLPQEITRQVLPDGCHAERSPAAQLAALQDLTEIRALLQAAQVPPPQALFSAIERMALALRMMRHGDGGLALFNGTKEEASTLIDLVLTQAGRGG
;
A
#
# COMPACT_ATOMS: atom_id res chain seq x y z
N MET A 1 4.00 -0.90 27.72
CA MET A 1 3.28 -2.12 27.25
C MET A 1 3.16 -2.22 25.72
N ARG A 2 2.90 -1.13 24.97
CA ARG A 2 2.80 -1.17 23.49
C ARG A 2 4.11 -1.54 22.80
N ASP A 3 5.24 -1.02 23.24
CA ASP A 3 6.55 -1.34 22.63
C ASP A 3 6.97 -2.79 22.86
N ALA A 4 6.66 -3.34 24.03
CA ALA A 4 6.86 -4.76 24.31
C ALA A 4 6.02 -5.63 23.34
N ARG A 5 4.74 -5.31 23.13
CA ARG A 5 3.87 -6.02 22.17
C ARG A 5 4.38 -5.90 20.72
N ARG A 6 4.90 -4.73 20.32
CA ARG A 6 5.54 -4.51 19.01
C ARG A 6 6.82 -5.35 18.86
N ALA A 7 7.64 -5.47 19.92
CA ALA A 7 8.83 -6.30 19.92
C ALA A 7 8.49 -7.81 19.84
N PHE A 8 7.50 -8.28 20.62
CA PHE A 8 7.04 -9.68 20.57
C PHE A 8 6.44 -10.07 19.21
N ALA A 9 5.71 -9.16 18.54
CA ALA A 9 5.17 -9.40 17.20
C ALA A 9 6.24 -9.54 16.10
N ARG A 10 7.46 -9.04 16.36
CA ARG A 10 8.60 -9.09 15.44
C ARG A 10 9.50 -10.31 15.65
N LEU A 11 9.27 -11.10 16.71
CA LEU A 11 10.07 -12.30 16.95
C LEU A 11 9.83 -13.33 15.84
N PRO A 12 10.88 -14.05 15.40
CA PRO A 12 10.74 -15.12 14.42
C PRO A 12 9.76 -16.17 14.92
N VAL A 13 8.92 -16.65 14.02
CA VAL A 13 7.88 -17.64 14.32
C VAL A 13 8.55 -18.95 14.76
N VAL A 14 8.34 -19.35 16.01
CA VAL A 14 8.42 -20.77 16.37
C VAL A 14 7.16 -21.41 15.76
N ARG A 15 7.36 -22.28 14.76
CA ARG A 15 6.33 -22.93 13.93
C ARG A 15 5.08 -23.32 14.73
N MET A 16 3.95 -22.66 14.48
CA MET A 16 2.61 -23.08 14.95
C MET A 16 1.52 -22.95 13.85
N GLY A 17 1.90 -22.68 12.60
CA GLY A 17 1.02 -22.71 11.44
C GLY A 17 1.82 -22.87 10.14
N ARG A 18 1.27 -23.61 9.18
CA ARG A 18 1.86 -23.74 7.84
C ARG A 18 1.76 -22.39 7.13
N VAL A 19 2.89 -21.80 6.76
CA VAL A 19 2.89 -20.60 5.90
C VAL A 19 2.39 -21.04 4.52
N PRO A 20 1.41 -20.34 3.92
CA PRO A 20 0.92 -20.71 2.59
C PRO A 20 1.99 -20.48 1.53
N ASP A 21 1.94 -21.28 0.47
CA ASP A 21 2.92 -21.21 -0.64
C ASP A 21 2.63 -20.04 -1.61
N ALA A 22 1.39 -19.55 -1.63
CA ALA A 22 0.91 -18.41 -2.42
C ALA A 22 -0.31 -17.74 -1.76
N PRO A 23 -0.69 -16.51 -2.16
CA PRO A 23 -1.94 -15.88 -1.72
C PRO A 23 -3.16 -16.76 -2.03
N ALA A 24 -4.06 -16.94 -1.08
CA ALA A 24 -5.27 -17.73 -1.28
C ALA A 24 -6.25 -17.06 -2.27
N LEU A 25 -6.34 -15.73 -2.21
CA LEU A 25 -7.09 -14.91 -3.16
C LEU A 25 -6.15 -13.87 -3.79
N PRO A 26 -6.28 -13.61 -5.10
CA PRO A 26 -5.45 -12.63 -5.77
C PRO A 26 -5.83 -11.21 -5.32
N VAL A 27 -4.85 -10.47 -4.85
CA VAL A 27 -4.92 -9.01 -4.68
C VAL A 27 -4.45 -8.38 -5.99
N ARG A 28 -5.15 -7.35 -6.47
CA ARG A 28 -4.79 -6.64 -7.70
C ARG A 28 -4.58 -5.17 -7.39
N ASP A 29 -3.45 -4.62 -7.85
CA ASP A 29 -3.26 -3.17 -7.92
C ASP A 29 -3.99 -2.64 -9.17
N PRO A 30 -5.02 -1.78 -9.03
CA PRO A 30 -5.78 -1.26 -10.16
C PRO A 30 -5.13 -0.04 -10.83
N TRP A 31 -4.02 0.47 -10.28
CA TRP A 31 -3.42 1.72 -10.71
C TRP A 31 -2.36 1.50 -11.79
N ALA A 32 -2.28 2.45 -12.74
CA ALA A 32 -1.25 2.44 -13.75
C ALA A 32 0.12 2.74 -13.14
N GLY A 33 1.16 2.04 -13.61
CA GLY A 33 2.54 2.39 -13.35
C GLY A 33 3.16 3.18 -14.51
N ASP A 34 4.34 3.73 -14.26
CA ASP A 34 5.09 4.55 -15.20
C ASP A 34 6.33 3.78 -15.72
N PRO A 35 6.37 3.39 -17.01
CA PRO A 35 7.50 2.64 -17.56
C PRO A 35 8.80 3.44 -17.56
N GLY A 36 8.75 4.78 -17.61
CA GLY A 36 9.91 5.65 -17.51
C GLY A 36 10.54 5.59 -16.12
N ARG A 37 9.72 5.61 -15.06
CA ARG A 37 10.18 5.36 -13.68
C ARG A 37 10.71 3.94 -13.52
N GLY A 38 10.06 2.96 -14.14
CA GLY A 38 10.55 1.57 -14.19
C GLY A 38 11.95 1.46 -14.81
N ALA A 39 12.21 2.20 -15.89
CA ALA A 39 13.50 2.20 -16.57
C ALA A 39 14.62 2.84 -15.72
N ARG A 40 14.30 3.86 -14.90
CA ARG A 40 15.24 4.43 -13.93
C ARG A 40 15.53 3.47 -12.78
N LEU A 41 14.52 2.75 -12.29
CA LEU A 41 14.71 1.71 -11.26
C LEU A 41 15.60 0.56 -11.70
N LEU A 42 15.57 0.19 -12.99
CA LEU A 42 16.53 -0.75 -13.56
C LEU A 42 17.98 -0.26 -13.44
N LYS A 43 18.21 1.04 -13.61
CA LYS A 43 19.51 1.69 -13.41
C LYS A 43 19.86 1.90 -11.93
N GLY A 44 18.96 1.51 -11.03
CA GLY A 44 19.12 1.62 -9.58
C GLY A 44 18.82 3.02 -9.04
N GLU A 45 17.96 3.78 -9.71
CA GLU A 45 17.50 5.10 -9.28
C GLU A 45 16.00 5.03 -8.95
N LEU A 46 15.66 5.38 -7.72
CA LEU A 46 14.29 5.56 -7.27
C LEU A 46 13.98 7.05 -7.22
N GLU A 47 12.88 7.46 -7.82
CA GLU A 47 12.35 8.82 -7.73
C GLU A 47 11.04 8.83 -6.94
N ALA A 48 10.91 9.75 -5.99
CA ALA A 48 9.65 10.03 -5.33
C ALA A 48 9.57 11.50 -4.92
N GLY A 49 8.45 12.15 -5.24
CA GLY A 49 8.18 13.54 -4.84
C GLY A 49 9.16 14.57 -5.40
N GLY A 50 9.77 14.30 -6.56
CA GLY A 50 10.78 15.17 -7.19
C GLY A 50 12.21 15.00 -6.65
N ALA A 51 12.43 14.05 -5.74
CA ALA A 51 13.75 13.69 -5.25
C ALA A 51 14.12 12.28 -5.73
N ALA A 52 15.42 12.05 -5.97
CA ALA A 52 15.94 10.75 -6.39
C ALA A 52 16.94 10.20 -5.37
N ARG A 53 16.98 8.88 -5.23
CA ARG A 53 18.00 8.16 -4.45
C ARG A 53 18.46 6.89 -5.15
N GLY A 54 19.63 6.42 -4.75
CA GLY A 54 20.06 5.08 -5.11
C GLY A 54 19.16 4.01 -4.49
N LEU A 55 18.76 3.04 -5.31
CA LEU A 55 18.15 1.80 -4.87
C LEU A 55 18.82 0.65 -5.62
N ARG A 56 20.03 0.32 -5.19
CA ARG A 56 20.83 -0.80 -5.66
C ARG A 56 20.83 -1.92 -4.62
N PRO A 57 21.18 -3.16 -5.00
CA PRO A 57 21.39 -4.21 -4.02
C PRO A 57 22.40 -3.75 -2.96
N GLY A 58 22.08 -3.98 -1.69
CA GLY A 58 22.79 -3.45 -0.52
C GLY A 58 22.31 -2.07 -0.05
N GLY A 59 21.45 -1.39 -0.82
CA GLY A 59 21.02 0.00 -0.58
C GLY A 59 19.86 0.18 0.38
N TRP A 60 19.39 -0.89 1.04
CA TRP A 60 18.22 -0.82 1.94
C TRP A 60 18.50 -0.13 3.27
N THR A 61 19.76 -0.09 3.70
CA THR A 61 20.18 0.62 4.91
C THR A 61 20.57 2.07 4.65
N ASP A 62 20.68 2.48 3.38
CA ASP A 62 20.97 3.85 3.01
C ASP A 62 19.80 4.74 3.44
N ALA A 63 20.06 5.66 4.36
CA ALA A 63 19.08 6.63 4.86
C ALA A 63 19.17 7.98 4.12
N SER A 64 19.90 8.05 3.00
CA SER A 64 20.03 9.27 2.20
C SER A 64 18.68 9.73 1.64
N GLY A 65 18.48 11.05 1.67
CA GLY A 65 17.27 11.70 1.20
C GLY A 65 16.25 12.05 2.30
N SER A 66 15.08 12.50 1.89
CA SER A 66 13.99 12.86 2.81
C SER A 66 13.32 11.61 3.38
N ALA A 67 12.68 11.76 4.55
CA ALA A 67 11.89 10.67 5.15
C ALA A 67 10.79 10.15 4.20
N ALA A 68 10.22 11.02 3.36
CA ALA A 68 9.24 10.63 2.34
C ALA A 68 9.87 9.73 1.26
N LEU A 69 11.09 10.06 0.80
CA LEU A 69 11.80 9.26 -0.20
C LEU A 69 12.23 7.89 0.36
N CYS A 70 12.72 7.85 1.61
CA CYS A 70 13.01 6.60 2.30
C CYS A 70 11.74 5.75 2.51
N ALA A 71 10.61 6.38 2.82
CA ALA A 71 9.33 5.69 2.99
C ALA A 71 8.84 5.11 1.66
N ALA A 72 8.95 5.87 0.57
CA ALA A 72 8.64 5.39 -0.77
C ALA A 72 9.50 4.17 -1.14
N ALA A 73 10.80 4.18 -0.82
CA ALA A 73 11.69 3.03 -1.06
C ALA A 73 11.16 1.75 -0.37
N HIS A 74 10.85 1.85 0.93
CA HIS A 74 10.38 0.71 1.73
C HIS A 74 8.91 0.34 1.53
N SER A 75 8.13 1.17 0.84
CA SER A 75 6.72 0.92 0.52
C SER A 75 6.52 -0.02 -0.66
N PHE A 76 7.54 -0.20 -1.51
CA PHE A 76 7.45 -1.01 -2.74
C PHE A 76 6.34 -0.61 -3.72
N THR A 77 5.68 0.54 -3.56
CA THR A 77 4.63 1.00 -4.47
C THR A 77 5.13 1.15 -5.91
N TRP A 78 6.43 1.44 -6.07
CA TRP A 78 7.16 1.47 -7.34
C TRP A 78 7.24 0.12 -8.09
N LEU A 79 6.81 -1.00 -7.49
CA LEU A 79 6.66 -2.27 -8.21
C LEU A 79 5.69 -2.15 -9.40
N ARG A 80 4.71 -1.24 -9.31
CA ARG A 80 3.81 -0.93 -10.43
C ARG A 80 4.57 -0.39 -11.65
N ASP A 81 5.63 0.40 -11.43
CA ASP A 81 6.42 1.01 -12.48
C ASP A 81 7.29 -0.03 -13.19
N LEU A 82 7.90 -0.94 -12.43
CA LEU A 82 8.60 -2.10 -13.01
C LEU A 82 7.65 -3.03 -13.77
N ARG A 83 6.45 -3.26 -13.24
CA ARG A 83 5.41 -4.04 -13.93
C ARG A 83 4.98 -3.36 -15.22
N ALA A 84 4.79 -2.04 -15.22
CA ALA A 84 4.43 -1.25 -16.40
C ALA A 84 5.53 -1.28 -17.48
N LEU A 85 6.81 -1.32 -17.07
CA LEU A 85 7.92 -1.52 -18.01
C LEU A 85 7.89 -2.91 -18.67
N GLY A 86 7.41 -3.94 -17.96
CA GLY A 86 7.04 -5.23 -18.57
C GLY A 86 8.16 -6.11 -19.10
N THR A 87 9.44 -5.76 -18.86
CA THR A 87 10.59 -6.54 -19.33
C THR A 87 11.00 -7.64 -18.34
N ASP A 88 11.69 -8.67 -18.83
CA ASP A 88 12.30 -9.71 -18.00
C ASP A 88 13.32 -9.13 -17.01
N ALA A 89 14.09 -8.13 -17.44
CA ALA A 89 15.00 -7.40 -16.57
C ALA A 89 14.25 -6.71 -15.42
N ALA A 90 13.09 -6.09 -15.69
CA ALA A 90 12.25 -5.45 -14.67
C ALA A 90 11.71 -6.47 -13.66
N ARG A 91 11.25 -7.64 -14.14
CA ARG A 91 10.82 -8.75 -13.28
C ARG A 91 11.95 -9.25 -12.37
N LEU A 92 13.13 -9.51 -12.94
CA LEU A 92 14.29 -9.97 -12.17
C LEU A 92 14.77 -8.91 -11.18
N ARG A 93 14.73 -7.63 -11.55
CA ARG A 93 15.05 -6.51 -10.65
C ARG A 93 14.11 -6.44 -9.46
N ALA A 94 12.80 -6.52 -9.70
CA ALA A 94 11.79 -6.57 -8.64
C ALA A 94 12.07 -7.74 -7.68
N ARG A 95 12.27 -8.95 -8.23
CA ARG A 95 12.56 -10.15 -7.44
C ARG A 95 13.83 -10.00 -6.59
N ALA A 96 14.92 -9.48 -7.17
CA ALA A 96 16.18 -9.28 -6.45
C ALA A 96 16.02 -8.30 -5.28
N LEU A 97 15.38 -7.14 -5.51
CA LEU A 97 15.15 -6.13 -4.48
C LEU A 97 14.25 -6.65 -3.35
N VAL A 98 13.17 -7.38 -3.68
CA VAL A 98 12.30 -8.02 -2.69
C VAL A 98 13.06 -9.10 -1.92
N SER A 99 13.81 -9.97 -2.62
CA SER A 99 14.57 -11.07 -2.00
C SER A 99 15.57 -10.57 -0.97
N GLU A 100 16.26 -9.48 -1.27
CA GLU A 100 17.20 -8.87 -0.34
C GLU A 100 16.48 -8.31 0.89
N TRP A 101 15.40 -7.55 0.67
CA TRP A 101 14.65 -6.93 1.76
C TRP A 101 14.05 -7.98 2.71
N ILE A 102 13.50 -9.09 2.20
CA ILE A 102 12.95 -10.16 3.07
C ILE A 102 14.05 -10.95 3.80
N THR A 103 15.26 -10.99 3.25
CA THR A 103 16.41 -11.70 3.85
C THR A 103 17.07 -10.86 4.95
N SER A 104 17.15 -9.55 4.76
CA SER A 104 17.75 -8.61 5.71
C SER A 104 16.89 -7.37 5.84
N PRO A 105 15.71 -7.49 6.49
CA PRO A 105 14.80 -6.38 6.66
C PRO A 105 15.49 -5.29 7.49
N PRO A 106 15.47 -4.02 7.03
CA PRO A 106 16.08 -2.91 7.77
C PRO A 106 15.52 -2.81 9.19
N SER A 107 16.38 -2.52 10.17
CA SER A 107 15.97 -2.35 11.57
C SER A 107 15.34 -0.97 11.86
N GLY A 108 15.48 -0.02 10.94
CA GLY A 108 15.02 1.36 11.09
C GLY A 108 13.49 1.48 11.28
N SER A 109 13.07 2.38 12.18
CA SER A 109 11.65 2.56 12.54
C SER A 109 10.75 2.88 11.34
N LEU A 110 11.28 3.61 10.35
CA LEU A 110 10.54 4.07 9.19
C LEU A 110 10.08 2.93 8.26
N ALA A 111 10.89 1.90 8.05
CA ALA A 111 10.52 0.74 7.23
C ALA A 111 9.34 -0.07 7.82
N HIS A 112 9.15 0.06 9.14
CA HIS A 112 8.11 -0.62 9.92
C HIS A 112 6.97 0.30 10.34
N ARG A 113 6.94 1.55 9.87
CA ARG A 113 5.82 2.46 10.11
C ARG A 113 4.53 1.85 9.53
N PRO A 114 3.37 1.93 10.21
CA PRO A 114 2.18 1.17 9.80
C PRO A 114 1.73 1.39 8.36
N ASP A 115 1.77 2.63 7.88
CA ASP A 115 1.47 2.99 6.50
C ASP A 115 2.47 2.42 5.49
N VAL A 116 3.77 2.45 5.79
CA VAL A 116 4.83 1.91 4.93
C VAL A 116 4.71 0.38 4.85
N ALA A 117 4.47 -0.27 5.98
CA ALA A 117 4.20 -1.70 6.03
C ALA A 117 2.91 -2.07 5.28
N GLY A 118 1.84 -1.28 5.46
CA GLY A 118 0.59 -1.49 4.75
C GLY A 118 0.74 -1.37 3.24
N ALA A 119 1.39 -0.30 2.78
CA ALA A 119 1.71 -0.10 1.36
C ALA A 119 2.56 -1.24 0.78
N ARG A 120 3.58 -1.70 1.52
CA ARG A 120 4.44 -2.82 1.10
C ARG A 120 3.67 -4.13 0.96
N ILE A 121 2.83 -4.47 1.94
CA ILE A 121 1.98 -5.65 1.88
C ILE A 121 1.08 -5.58 0.64
N THR A 122 0.39 -4.45 0.42
CA THR A 122 -0.48 -4.27 -0.74
C THR A 122 0.30 -4.35 -2.05
N ALA A 123 1.47 -3.72 -2.17
CA ALA A 123 2.29 -3.75 -3.38
C ALA A 123 2.82 -5.15 -3.69
N TRP A 124 3.32 -5.88 -2.69
CA TRP A 124 3.79 -7.26 -2.88
C TRP A 124 2.67 -8.19 -3.32
N LEU A 125 1.51 -8.13 -2.68
CA LEU A 125 0.36 -8.94 -3.04
C LEU A 125 -0.22 -8.53 -4.41
N GLY A 126 -0.38 -7.23 -4.66
CA GLY A 126 -0.91 -6.67 -5.90
C GLY A 126 -0.07 -6.95 -7.16
N HIS A 127 1.21 -7.23 -6.97
CA HIS A 127 2.15 -7.56 -8.04
C HIS A 127 2.73 -8.97 -7.92
N TYR A 128 2.15 -9.85 -7.11
CA TYR A 128 2.66 -11.21 -6.87
C TYR A 128 2.92 -11.98 -8.18
N ASP A 129 1.96 -11.96 -9.11
CA ASP A 129 2.08 -12.65 -10.40
C ASP A 129 3.24 -12.15 -11.25
N PHE A 130 3.59 -10.86 -11.13
CA PHE A 130 4.65 -10.25 -11.92
C PHE A 130 6.03 -10.76 -11.50
N TYR A 131 6.34 -10.80 -10.20
CA TYR A 131 7.71 -11.10 -9.74
C TYR A 131 7.85 -12.43 -8.98
N ALA A 132 6.80 -12.90 -8.30
CA ALA A 132 6.85 -14.01 -7.36
C ALA A 132 6.31 -15.34 -7.91
N ALA A 133 5.25 -15.32 -8.73
CA ALA A 133 4.61 -16.55 -9.20
C ALA A 133 5.57 -17.50 -9.93
N THR A 134 6.50 -16.96 -10.73
CA THR A 134 7.52 -17.73 -11.48
C THR A 134 8.87 -17.87 -10.74
N ALA A 135 8.95 -17.48 -9.47
CA ALA A 135 10.16 -17.67 -8.66
C ALA A 135 10.31 -19.14 -8.20
N ASP A 136 11.41 -19.46 -7.54
CA ASP A 136 11.55 -20.76 -6.86
C ASP A 136 10.70 -20.82 -5.55
N ASP A 137 10.50 -22.03 -5.04
CA ASP A 137 9.73 -22.28 -3.81
C ASP A 137 10.34 -21.59 -2.58
N SER A 138 11.68 -21.50 -2.51
CA SER A 138 12.36 -20.88 -1.37
C SER A 138 12.02 -19.40 -1.28
N PHE A 139 12.03 -18.70 -2.42
CA PHE A 139 11.63 -17.31 -2.51
C PHE A 139 10.17 -17.11 -2.09
N ARG A 140 9.24 -17.91 -2.65
CA ARG A 140 7.81 -17.81 -2.32
C ARG A 140 7.55 -18.02 -0.82
N GLN A 141 8.14 -19.05 -0.23
CA GLN A 141 7.99 -19.35 1.19
C GLN A 141 8.55 -18.24 2.09
N LYS A 142 9.72 -17.66 1.76
CA LYS A 142 10.28 -16.52 2.49
C LYS A 142 9.40 -15.28 2.38
N LEU A 143 8.89 -14.99 1.18
CA LEU A 143 7.98 -13.87 0.94
C LEU A 143 6.70 -14.00 1.75
N MET A 144 6.02 -15.16 1.68
CA MET A 144 4.78 -15.41 2.41
C MET A 144 5.00 -15.39 3.93
N SER A 145 6.12 -15.95 4.40
CA SER A 145 6.51 -15.88 5.82
C SER A 145 6.69 -14.43 6.29
N ARG A 146 7.31 -13.60 5.44
CA ARG A 146 7.51 -12.19 5.74
C ARG A 146 6.20 -11.41 5.72
N LEU A 147 5.32 -11.65 4.77
CA LEU A 147 3.97 -11.06 4.71
C LEU A 147 3.18 -11.33 6.00
N VAL A 148 3.19 -12.58 6.50
CA VAL A 148 2.53 -12.94 7.77
C VAL A 148 3.14 -12.15 8.94
N SER A 149 4.47 -12.04 9.02
CA SER A 149 5.16 -11.29 10.08
C SER A 149 4.85 -9.79 10.05
N ASP A 150 4.88 -9.19 8.86
CA ASP A 150 4.54 -7.77 8.66
C ASP A 150 3.06 -7.51 8.99
N ALA A 151 2.14 -8.39 8.56
CA ALA A 151 0.71 -8.27 8.86
C ALA A 151 0.40 -8.40 10.36
N ARG A 152 1.09 -9.28 11.09
CA ARG A 152 0.97 -9.38 12.56
C ARG A 152 1.44 -8.10 13.25
N SER A 153 2.62 -7.61 12.86
CA SER A 153 3.17 -6.37 13.40
C SER A 153 2.24 -5.18 13.13
N LEU A 154 1.69 -5.10 11.92
CA LEU A 154 0.71 -4.10 11.51
C LEU A 154 -0.60 -4.21 12.32
N SER A 155 -1.14 -5.41 12.48
CA SER A 155 -2.35 -5.67 13.29
C SER A 155 -2.22 -5.20 14.74
N VAL A 156 -1.04 -5.42 15.35
CA VAL A 156 -0.71 -4.92 16.69
C VAL A 156 -0.54 -3.41 16.72
N ALA A 157 0.01 -2.83 15.66
CA ALA A 157 0.25 -1.39 15.56
C ALA A 157 -1.02 -0.58 15.31
N LEU A 158 -2.09 -1.16 14.75
CA LEU A 158 -3.35 -0.47 14.54
C LEU A 158 -4.10 -0.17 15.86
N PRO A 159 -4.83 0.95 15.96
CA PRO A 159 -4.95 1.99 14.93
C PRO A 159 -3.63 2.75 14.80
N ALA A 160 -3.29 3.18 13.59
CA ALA A 160 -2.07 3.94 13.35
C ALA A 160 -2.09 5.24 14.18
N GLU A 161 -0.93 5.67 14.65
CA GLU A 161 -0.82 6.92 15.41
C GLU A 161 -0.85 8.12 14.46
N GLU A 162 -0.40 7.92 13.22
CA GLU A 162 -0.49 8.90 12.16
C GLU A 162 -1.95 9.23 11.87
N LEU A 163 -2.26 10.52 11.90
CA LEU A 163 -3.61 11.04 11.91
C LEU A 163 -4.08 11.54 10.53
N ASP A 164 -3.35 11.20 9.47
CA ASP A 164 -3.49 11.64 8.09
C ASP A 164 -3.93 10.51 7.16
N ALA A 165 -4.01 10.77 5.85
CA ALA A 165 -4.47 9.80 4.85
C ALA A 165 -3.74 8.44 4.92
N ARG A 166 -2.52 8.40 5.47
CA ARG A 166 -1.69 7.19 5.55
C ARG A 166 -2.25 6.14 6.51
N ALA A 167 -3.13 6.51 7.45
CA ALA A 167 -3.81 5.53 8.30
C ALA A 167 -4.75 4.62 7.50
N LEU A 168 -5.37 5.13 6.43
CA LEU A 168 -6.16 4.30 5.50
C LEU A 168 -5.26 3.32 4.74
N THR A 169 -4.04 3.74 4.36
CA THR A 169 -3.06 2.85 3.72
C THR A 169 -2.67 1.69 4.65
N ALA A 170 -2.49 1.96 5.95
CA ALA A 170 -2.23 0.93 6.95
C ALA A 170 -3.39 -0.07 7.08
N LEU A 171 -4.63 0.42 7.13
CA LEU A 171 -5.83 -0.42 7.15
C LEU A 171 -5.98 -1.25 5.87
N LYS A 172 -5.77 -0.63 4.71
CA LYS A 172 -5.77 -1.30 3.39
C LYS A 172 -4.80 -2.46 3.36
N GLY A 173 -3.56 -2.25 3.84
CA GLY A 173 -2.55 -3.31 3.91
C GLY A 173 -2.98 -4.50 4.76
N LEU A 174 -3.60 -4.25 5.92
CA LEU A 174 -4.09 -5.34 6.77
C LEU A 174 -5.28 -6.08 6.14
N ILE A 175 -6.17 -5.37 5.45
CA ILE A 175 -7.29 -5.99 4.71
C ILE A 175 -6.75 -6.82 3.54
N ALA A 176 -5.77 -6.32 2.79
CA ALA A 176 -5.11 -7.07 1.73
C ALA A 176 -4.46 -8.35 2.25
N ALA A 177 -3.76 -8.28 3.40
CA ALA A 177 -3.23 -9.46 4.07
C ALA A 177 -4.33 -10.44 4.47
N ALA A 178 -5.45 -9.95 5.02
CA ALA A 178 -6.56 -10.81 5.42
C ALA A 178 -7.21 -11.55 4.24
N VAL A 179 -7.34 -10.88 3.08
CA VAL A 179 -7.84 -11.48 1.83
C VAL A 179 -6.87 -12.54 1.32
N ALA A 180 -5.56 -12.25 1.34
CA ALA A 180 -4.53 -13.17 0.87
C ALA A 180 -4.26 -14.35 1.82
N LEU A 181 -4.56 -14.20 3.12
CA LEU A 181 -4.24 -15.14 4.20
C LEU A 181 -5.48 -15.42 5.09
N PRO A 182 -6.53 -16.08 4.54
CA PRO A 182 -7.81 -16.27 5.22
C PRO A 182 -7.70 -17.09 6.52
N GLU A 183 -6.68 -17.93 6.68
CA GLU A 183 -6.37 -18.66 7.92
C GLU A 183 -6.02 -17.73 9.09
N HIS A 184 -5.70 -16.46 8.80
CA HIS A 184 -5.44 -15.42 9.79
C HIS A 184 -6.61 -14.44 9.92
N GLY A 185 -7.84 -14.96 10.06
CA GLY A 185 -9.08 -14.18 10.14
C GLY A 185 -9.11 -13.05 11.18
N GLY A 186 -8.26 -13.12 12.22
CA GLY A 186 -8.07 -12.02 13.18
C GLY A 186 -7.61 -10.70 12.55
N PHE A 187 -6.94 -10.73 11.39
CA PHE A 187 -6.56 -9.53 10.63
C PHE A 187 -7.78 -8.76 10.13
N LEU A 188 -8.75 -9.45 9.54
CA LEU A 188 -9.96 -8.81 9.04
C LEU A 188 -10.78 -8.21 10.20
N THR A 189 -10.97 -8.98 11.27
CA THR A 189 -11.66 -8.51 12.49
C THR A 189 -11.00 -7.25 13.06
N ARG A 190 -9.66 -7.22 13.10
CA ARG A 190 -8.91 -6.05 13.58
C ARG A 190 -9.10 -4.83 12.68
N ALA A 191 -9.02 -5.01 11.35
CA ALA A 191 -9.17 -3.91 10.41
C ALA A 191 -10.59 -3.34 10.41
N LEU A 192 -11.61 -4.19 10.34
CA LEU A 192 -13.02 -3.78 10.34
C LEU A 192 -13.45 -3.12 11.65
N ARG A 193 -12.78 -3.42 12.77
CA ARG A 193 -13.01 -2.71 14.04
C ARG A 193 -12.67 -1.22 13.95
N PHE A 194 -11.64 -0.84 13.19
CA PHE A 194 -11.17 0.55 13.13
C PHE A 194 -11.55 1.29 11.87
N LEU A 195 -11.77 0.58 10.76
CA LEU A 195 -12.04 1.19 9.46
C LEU A 195 -13.19 2.22 9.50
N PRO A 196 -14.38 1.96 10.10
CA PRO A 196 -15.45 2.96 10.15
C PRO A 196 -15.09 4.22 10.94
N GLN A 197 -14.31 4.05 12.02
CA GLN A 197 -13.86 5.15 12.87
C GLN A 197 -12.86 6.04 12.12
N GLU A 198 -11.91 5.42 11.40
CA GLU A 198 -10.93 6.16 10.61
C GLU A 198 -11.59 6.90 9.43
N ILE A 199 -12.54 6.26 8.75
CA ILE A 199 -13.32 6.90 7.69
C ILE A 199 -14.06 8.13 8.23
N THR A 200 -14.76 7.98 9.36
CA THR A 200 -15.53 9.08 9.96
C THR A 200 -14.62 10.24 10.39
N ARG A 201 -13.41 9.92 10.81
CA ARG A 201 -12.41 10.89 11.26
C ARG A 201 -11.77 11.65 10.08
N GLN A 202 -11.54 10.98 8.96
CA GLN A 202 -10.85 11.55 7.80
C GLN A 202 -11.79 12.17 6.76
N VAL A 203 -13.02 11.69 6.65
CA VAL A 203 -13.98 12.13 5.64
C VAL A 203 -15.03 13.02 6.28
N LEU A 204 -14.90 14.32 6.03
CA LEU A 204 -15.77 15.35 6.58
C LEU A 204 -17.20 15.27 5.99
N PRO A 205 -18.20 15.93 6.62
CA PRO A 205 -19.58 15.89 6.15
C PRO A 205 -19.77 16.36 4.70
N ASP A 206 -18.94 17.28 4.23
CA ASP A 206 -18.92 17.82 2.86
C ASP A 206 -18.21 16.90 1.85
N GLY A 207 -17.64 15.77 2.30
CA GLY A 207 -16.87 14.85 1.46
C GLY A 207 -15.41 15.21 1.30
N CYS A 208 -14.95 16.32 1.87
CA CYS A 208 -13.53 16.68 1.88
C CYS A 208 -12.76 15.81 2.88
N HIS A 209 -11.51 15.51 2.52
CA HIS A 209 -10.55 14.90 3.42
C HIS A 209 -10.13 15.90 4.51
N ALA A 210 -9.90 15.43 5.73
CA ALA A 210 -9.60 16.27 6.90
C ALA A 210 -8.34 17.14 6.74
N GLU A 211 -7.37 16.71 5.93
CA GLU A 211 -6.17 17.49 5.59
C GLU A 211 -6.45 18.67 4.64
N ARG A 212 -7.66 18.73 4.05
CA ARG A 212 -8.06 19.75 3.07
C ARG A 212 -7.04 19.90 1.94
N SER A 213 -6.47 18.79 1.49
CA SER A 213 -5.47 18.73 0.43
C SER A 213 -6.01 17.87 -0.72
N PRO A 214 -6.07 18.38 -1.97
CA PRO A 214 -6.49 17.58 -3.12
C PRO A 214 -5.65 16.32 -3.33
N ALA A 215 -4.34 16.36 -3.06
CA ALA A 215 -3.50 15.15 -3.08
C ALA A 215 -3.93 14.13 -2.01
N ALA A 216 -4.21 14.58 -0.77
CA ALA A 216 -4.71 13.70 0.29
C ALA A 216 -6.11 13.16 -0.03
N GLN A 217 -6.98 13.98 -0.64
CA GLN A 217 -8.30 13.58 -1.13
C GLN A 217 -8.18 12.42 -2.15
N LEU A 218 -7.29 12.58 -3.13
CA LEU A 218 -7.04 11.57 -4.16
C LEU A 218 -6.50 10.27 -3.53
N ALA A 219 -5.46 10.37 -2.70
CA ALA A 219 -4.82 9.22 -2.06
C ALA A 219 -5.78 8.44 -1.15
N ALA A 220 -6.56 9.14 -0.32
CA ALA A 220 -7.57 8.51 0.52
C ALA A 220 -8.67 7.84 -0.30
N LEU A 221 -9.14 8.47 -1.40
CA LEU A 221 -10.12 7.85 -2.29
C LEU A 221 -9.56 6.60 -3.00
N GLN A 222 -8.29 6.61 -3.40
CA GLN A 222 -7.61 5.41 -3.90
C GLN A 222 -7.64 4.28 -2.86
N ASP A 223 -7.23 4.56 -1.62
CA ASP A 223 -7.22 3.56 -0.56
C ASP A 223 -8.62 3.01 -0.27
N LEU A 224 -9.65 3.86 -0.18
CA LEU A 224 -11.02 3.43 0.07
C LEU A 224 -11.59 2.58 -1.07
N THR A 225 -11.30 2.93 -2.33
CA THR A 225 -11.76 2.15 -3.48
C THR A 225 -11.07 0.78 -3.57
N GLU A 226 -9.77 0.70 -3.24
CA GLU A 226 -9.05 -0.56 -3.10
C GLU A 226 -9.62 -1.40 -1.94
N ILE A 227 -9.88 -0.79 -0.78
CA ILE A 227 -10.49 -1.47 0.36
C ILE A 227 -11.84 -2.08 -0.03
N ARG A 228 -12.69 -1.32 -0.74
CA ARG A 228 -13.98 -1.84 -1.25
C ARG A 228 -13.78 -3.05 -2.16
N ALA A 229 -12.85 -2.97 -3.12
CA ALA A 229 -12.55 -4.07 -4.03
C ALA A 229 -12.03 -5.31 -3.31
N LEU A 230 -11.19 -5.14 -2.28
CA LEU A 230 -10.67 -6.23 -1.45
C LEU A 230 -11.78 -6.92 -0.67
N LEU A 231 -12.66 -6.16 -0.02
CA LEU A 231 -13.81 -6.72 0.71
C LEU A 231 -14.76 -7.47 -0.22
N GLN A 232 -15.03 -6.92 -1.41
CA GLN A 232 -15.84 -7.60 -2.44
C GLN A 232 -15.19 -8.91 -2.90
N ALA A 233 -13.87 -8.91 -3.16
CA ALA A 233 -13.14 -10.12 -3.56
C ALA A 233 -13.18 -11.21 -2.48
N ALA A 234 -13.18 -10.81 -1.20
CA ALA A 234 -13.33 -11.71 -0.06
C ALA A 234 -14.80 -12.05 0.29
N GLN A 235 -15.78 -11.57 -0.48
CA GLN A 235 -17.22 -11.72 -0.22
C GLN A 235 -17.64 -11.21 1.17
N VAL A 236 -16.94 -10.19 1.67
CA VAL A 236 -17.24 -9.55 2.95
C VAL A 236 -18.09 -8.30 2.67
N PRO A 237 -19.26 -8.14 3.31
CA PRO A 237 -20.08 -6.96 3.11
C PRO A 237 -19.34 -5.71 3.60
N PRO A 238 -19.14 -4.69 2.75
CA PRO A 238 -18.45 -3.48 3.14
C PRO A 238 -19.27 -2.68 4.17
N PRO A 239 -18.65 -2.02 5.16
CA PRO A 239 -19.36 -1.14 6.08
C PRO A 239 -20.04 0.01 5.32
N GLN A 240 -21.26 0.41 5.73
CA GLN A 240 -21.99 1.52 5.09
C GLN A 240 -21.18 2.82 5.04
N ALA A 241 -20.38 3.09 6.08
CA ALA A 241 -19.49 4.25 6.13
C ALA A 241 -18.51 4.31 4.94
N LEU A 242 -18.03 3.17 4.46
CA LEU A 242 -17.12 3.08 3.31
C LEU A 242 -17.82 3.50 2.02
N PHE A 243 -19.01 2.97 1.77
CA PHE A 243 -19.78 3.28 0.58
C PHE A 243 -20.09 4.78 0.50
N SER A 244 -20.70 5.33 1.56
CA SER A 244 -21.07 6.74 1.61
C SER A 244 -19.87 7.68 1.59
N ALA A 245 -18.71 7.27 2.14
CA ALA A 245 -17.49 8.05 2.05
C ALA A 245 -16.95 8.12 0.61
N ILE A 246 -16.89 7.00 -0.10
CA ILE A 246 -16.41 6.96 -1.50
C ILE A 246 -17.26 7.88 -2.39
N GLU A 247 -18.58 7.85 -2.25
CA GLU A 247 -19.48 8.71 -3.04
C GLU A 247 -19.23 10.20 -2.78
N ARG A 248 -19.23 10.62 -1.50
CA ARG A 248 -19.01 12.02 -1.15
C ARG A 248 -17.60 12.49 -1.54
N MET A 249 -16.58 11.65 -1.32
CA MET A 249 -15.21 11.99 -1.66
C MET A 249 -14.99 12.10 -3.16
N ALA A 250 -15.66 11.26 -3.96
CA ALA A 250 -15.59 11.36 -5.42
C ALA A 250 -16.22 12.66 -5.93
N LEU A 251 -17.34 13.10 -5.35
CA LEU A 251 -17.95 14.40 -5.67
C LEU A 251 -17.02 15.56 -5.29
N ALA A 252 -16.48 15.55 -4.08
CA ALA A 252 -15.53 16.58 -3.63
C ALA A 252 -14.27 16.62 -4.51
N LEU A 253 -13.72 15.46 -4.89
CA LEU A 253 -12.55 15.39 -5.77
C LEU A 253 -12.84 16.00 -7.15
N ARG A 254 -14.04 15.80 -7.71
CA ARG A 254 -14.44 16.45 -8.98
C ARG A 254 -14.42 17.98 -8.88
N MET A 255 -14.86 18.53 -7.75
CA MET A 255 -14.86 19.98 -7.51
C MET A 255 -13.46 20.56 -7.30
N MET A 256 -12.47 19.74 -6.99
CA MET A 256 -11.07 20.15 -6.83
C MET A 256 -10.29 20.14 -8.15
N ARG A 257 -10.94 19.84 -9.29
CA ARG A 257 -10.30 19.80 -10.60
C ARG A 257 -10.36 21.14 -11.32
N HIS A 258 -9.31 21.43 -12.08
CA HIS A 258 -9.29 22.50 -13.07
C HIS A 258 -9.92 22.04 -14.40
N GLY A 259 -10.12 22.98 -15.34
CA GLY A 259 -10.72 22.69 -16.66
C GLY A 259 -9.86 21.77 -17.54
N ASP A 260 -8.57 21.67 -17.27
CA ASP A 260 -7.64 20.71 -17.90
C ASP A 260 -7.71 19.30 -17.29
N GLY A 261 -8.53 19.12 -16.25
CA GLY A 261 -8.70 17.86 -15.53
C GLY A 261 -7.66 17.57 -14.45
N GLY A 262 -6.66 18.43 -14.25
CA GLY A 262 -5.69 18.35 -13.15
C GLY A 262 -6.28 18.80 -11.80
N LEU A 263 -5.56 18.56 -10.70
CA LEU A 263 -5.98 19.03 -9.37
C LEU A 263 -5.55 20.47 -9.11
N ALA A 264 -6.37 21.19 -8.34
CA ALA A 264 -5.97 22.45 -7.73
C ALA A 264 -4.76 22.25 -6.79
N LEU A 265 -3.78 23.15 -6.87
CA LEU A 265 -2.47 22.98 -6.22
C LEU A 265 -2.37 23.72 -4.88
N PHE A 266 -3.13 23.28 -3.89
CA PHE A 266 -3.06 23.81 -2.52
C PHE A 266 -2.76 22.73 -1.47
N ASN A 267 -2.31 23.16 -0.29
CA ASN A 267 -2.04 22.31 0.88
C ASN A 267 -1.16 21.10 0.57
N GLY A 268 -0.01 21.34 -0.07
CA GLY A 268 0.99 20.30 -0.39
C GLY A 268 0.66 19.44 -1.60
N THR A 269 -0.42 19.75 -2.33
CA THR A 269 -0.75 19.08 -3.61
C THR A 269 0.29 19.41 -4.67
N LYS A 270 0.71 18.39 -5.42
CA LYS A 270 1.56 18.50 -6.59
C LYS A 270 0.75 18.16 -7.83
N GLU A 271 1.29 18.52 -8.99
CA GLU A 271 0.71 18.11 -10.26
C GLU A 271 0.68 16.58 -10.35
N GLU A 272 -0.47 16.05 -10.73
CA GLU A 272 -0.73 14.62 -10.91
C GLU A 272 -1.33 14.42 -12.30
N ALA A 273 -1.12 13.24 -12.88
CA ALA A 273 -1.65 12.94 -14.19
C ALA A 273 -3.19 12.95 -14.17
N SER A 274 -3.82 13.75 -15.04
CA SER A 274 -5.28 13.82 -15.16
C SER A 274 -5.92 12.44 -15.39
N THR A 275 -5.22 11.57 -16.13
CA THR A 275 -5.62 10.18 -16.37
C THR A 275 -5.72 9.34 -15.10
N LEU A 276 -4.85 9.58 -14.10
CA LEU A 276 -4.95 8.92 -12.79
C LEU A 276 -6.21 9.38 -12.06
N ILE A 277 -6.48 10.69 -12.04
CA ILE A 277 -7.65 11.26 -11.38
C ILE A 277 -8.94 10.69 -12.00
N ASP A 278 -9.02 10.64 -13.33
CA ASP A 278 -10.14 10.06 -14.06
C ASP A 278 -10.33 8.57 -13.77
N LEU A 279 -9.24 7.82 -13.66
CA LEU A 279 -9.28 6.41 -13.28
C LEU A 279 -9.82 6.25 -11.86
N VAL A 280 -9.36 7.04 -10.89
CA VAL A 280 -9.85 7.00 -9.50
C VAL A 280 -11.35 7.31 -9.44
N LEU A 281 -11.79 8.35 -10.13
CA LEU A 281 -13.22 8.72 -10.20
C LEU A 281 -14.08 7.63 -10.85
N THR A 282 -13.55 6.98 -11.88
CA THR A 282 -14.20 5.84 -12.54
C THR A 282 -14.29 4.65 -11.59
N GLN A 283 -13.21 4.30 -10.89
CA GLN A 283 -13.20 3.21 -9.91
C GLN A 283 -14.17 3.50 -8.77
N ALA A 284 -14.23 4.74 -8.28
CA ALA A 284 -15.18 5.17 -7.24
C ALA A 284 -16.64 4.90 -7.65
N GLY A 285 -17.00 5.15 -8.91
CA GLY A 285 -18.35 4.96 -9.45
C GLY A 285 -18.77 3.50 -9.71
N ARG A 286 -17.86 2.52 -9.72
CA ARG A 286 -18.18 1.10 -10.03
C ARG A 286 -18.98 0.34 -8.95
N GLY A 287 -19.39 1.01 -7.88
CA GLY A 287 -20.08 0.39 -6.74
C GLY A 287 -21.56 0.73 -6.62
N GLY A 288 -22.11 1.51 -7.55
CA GLY A 288 -23.55 1.79 -7.65
C GLY A 288 -24.28 0.82 -8.57
#